data_AF-A0A6N9NK06-F1
#
_entry.id   AF-A0A6N9NK06-F1
#
_cell.length_a   1.000
_cell.length_b   1.000
_cell.length_c   1.000
_cell.angle_alpha   90.00
_cell.angle_beta   90.00
_cell.angle_gamma   90.00
#
_symmetry.space_group_name_H-M   'P 1'
#
loop_
_entity.id
_entity.type
_entity.pdbx_description
1 polymer ?
#
loop_
_entity_poly.entity_id
_entity_poly.type
_entity_poly.pdbx_seq_one_letter_code
_entity_poly.pdbx_strand_id
1 'polypeptide(L)'
;MPTNKKVGFYLANINTEQFAILIKELENVPELSLNIDINFGIDANTNMIGCFVNINYLQNGQVAMVIEVKCEFQIEQEAWASFIKPGKKFKVSKGFLQHLAIISVGTTRGILHAKTEKTEYNHYPLPTINVSEKLKTDQVFDLD
;
A
#
# COMPACT_ATOMS: atom_id res chain seq x y z
N MET A 1 0.87 31.98 -3.03
CA MET A 1 1.59 30.80 -3.54
C MET A 1 1.39 29.66 -2.55
N PRO A 2 1.01 28.44 -2.95
CA PRO A 2 0.96 27.33 -2.02
C PRO A 2 2.40 27.04 -1.58
N THR A 3 2.70 27.30 -0.31
CA THR A 3 3.96 26.92 0.33
C THR A 3 4.08 25.41 0.24
N ASN A 4 5.03 24.91 -0.56
CA ASN A 4 5.36 23.50 -0.63
C ASN A 4 6.00 23.08 0.70
N LYS A 5 5.18 22.84 1.74
CA LYS A 5 5.64 22.32 3.02
C LYS A 5 6.14 20.91 2.77
N LYS A 6 7.45 20.72 2.81
CA LYS A 6 8.06 19.39 2.83
C LYS A 6 7.54 18.67 4.08
N VAL A 7 6.88 17.54 3.87
CA VAL A 7 6.53 16.62 4.96
C VAL A 7 7.79 15.81 5.24
N GLY A 8 8.34 15.91 6.44
CA GLY A 8 9.43 15.04 6.88
C GLY A 8 8.90 13.67 7.27
N PHE A 9 9.41 12.62 6.63
CA PHE A 9 9.03 11.23 6.90
C PHE A 9 10.12 10.27 6.41
N TYR A 10 10.12 9.05 6.95
CA TYR A 10 10.93 7.94 6.43
C TYR A 10 10.18 6.60 6.55
N LEU A 11 10.56 5.63 5.71
CA LEU A 11 10.05 4.26 5.79
C LEU A 11 10.72 3.55 6.96
N ALA A 12 9.96 3.28 8.03
CA ALA A 12 10.46 2.69 9.26
C ALA A 12 10.46 1.17 9.21
N ASN A 13 9.34 0.56 8.76
CA ASN A 13 9.21 -0.90 8.68
C ASN A 13 8.54 -1.35 7.38
N ILE A 14 8.83 -2.60 7.01
CA ILE A 14 8.21 -3.31 5.89
C ILE A 14 7.86 -4.71 6.39
N ASN A 15 6.58 -5.04 6.37
CA ASN A 15 6.06 -6.33 6.83
C ASN A 15 5.27 -7.00 5.71
N THR A 16 5.53 -8.28 5.45
CA THR A 16 4.58 -9.10 4.68
C THR A 16 3.54 -9.63 5.65
N GLU A 17 2.35 -9.04 5.63
CA GLU A 17 1.24 -9.45 6.49
C GLU A 17 0.63 -10.77 6.00
N GLN A 18 0.56 -10.95 4.68
CA GLN A 18 0.04 -12.16 4.07
C GLN A 18 0.81 -12.50 2.78
N PHE A 19 1.08 -13.79 2.59
CA PHE A 19 1.47 -14.34 1.29
C PHE A 19 1.03 -15.79 1.20
N ALA A 20 0.26 -16.13 0.17
CA ALA A 20 -0.12 -17.50 -0.10
C ALA A 20 -0.36 -17.73 -1.59
N ILE A 21 0.15 -18.85 -2.10
CA ILE A 21 -0.21 -19.42 -3.40
C ILE A 21 -1.24 -20.51 -3.12
N LEU A 22 -2.48 -20.29 -3.55
CA LEU A 22 -3.62 -21.18 -3.34
C LEU A 22 -3.77 -22.18 -4.49
N ILE A 23 -3.43 -21.76 -5.71
CA ILE A 23 -3.40 -22.60 -6.91
C ILE A 23 -1.94 -22.74 -7.36
N LYS A 24 -1.37 -23.94 -7.27
CA LYS A 24 0.06 -24.16 -7.56
C LYS A 24 0.38 -24.21 -9.05
N GLU A 25 -0.53 -24.78 -9.83
CA GLU A 25 -0.39 -24.98 -11.26
C GLU A 25 -1.45 -24.15 -11.95
N LEU A 26 -1.02 -23.18 -12.76
CA LEU A 26 -1.92 -22.39 -13.57
C LEU A 26 -2.41 -23.28 -14.73
N GLU A 27 -3.73 -23.40 -14.90
CA GLU A 27 -4.33 -24.02 -16.08
C GLU A 27 -3.87 -23.33 -17.39
N ASN A 28 -4.04 -23.98 -18.54
CA ASN A 28 -3.56 -23.48 -19.83
C ASN A 28 -4.00 -22.01 -20.11
N VAL A 29 -3.00 -21.14 -20.33
CA VAL A 29 -3.09 -19.70 -20.67
C VAL A 29 -4.28 -18.96 -20.04
N PRO A 30 -4.30 -18.77 -18.71
CA PRO A 30 -5.33 -18.01 -18.06
C PRO A 30 -4.95 -16.51 -18.08
N GLU A 31 -5.88 -15.66 -18.48
CA GLU A 31 -5.79 -14.25 -18.09
C GLU A 31 -5.91 -14.16 -16.56
N LEU A 32 -4.79 -13.97 -15.88
CA LEU A 32 -4.81 -13.61 -14.47
C LEU A 32 -5.28 -12.16 -14.34
N SER A 33 -6.45 -11.98 -13.74
CA SER A 33 -6.92 -10.65 -13.37
C SER A 33 -6.37 -10.25 -12.00
N LEU A 34 -6.23 -8.94 -11.78
CA LEU A 34 -5.66 -8.38 -10.56
C LEU A 34 -6.68 -7.53 -9.82
N ASN A 35 -6.90 -7.84 -8.55
CA ASN A 35 -7.53 -6.93 -7.62
C ASN A 35 -6.44 -6.32 -6.73
N ILE A 36 -6.41 -4.99 -6.66
CA ILE A 36 -5.42 -4.25 -5.89
C ILE A 36 -6.15 -3.26 -5.01
N ASP A 37 -5.96 -3.39 -3.71
CA ASP A 37 -6.50 -2.50 -2.70
C ASP A 37 -5.37 -1.83 -1.92
N ILE A 38 -5.55 -0.53 -1.66
CA ILE A 38 -4.59 0.30 -0.95
C ILE A 38 -5.32 0.96 0.20
N ASN A 39 -4.96 0.58 1.43
CA ASN A 39 -5.57 1.09 2.65
C ASN A 39 -4.54 1.80 3.51
N PHE A 40 -5.01 2.69 4.37
CA PHE A 40 -4.17 3.42 5.30
C PHE A 40 -4.69 3.28 6.72
N GLY A 41 -3.76 3.29 7.67
CA GLY A 41 -4.03 3.39 9.09
C GLY A 41 -3.06 4.38 9.73
N ILE A 42 -3.39 4.84 10.93
CA ILE A 42 -2.54 5.71 11.74
C ILE A 42 -2.29 5.11 13.11
N ASP A 43 -1.10 5.34 13.66
CA ASP A 43 -0.80 5.12 15.07
C ASP A 43 -0.36 6.44 15.69
N ALA A 44 -1.25 7.03 16.48
CA ALA A 44 -1.01 8.32 17.11
C ALA A 44 -0.04 8.27 18.30
N ASN A 45 0.22 7.09 18.87
CA ASN A 45 1.20 6.94 19.95
C ASN A 45 2.63 7.00 19.41
N THR A 46 2.83 6.55 18.18
CA THR A 46 4.14 6.47 17.53
C THR A 46 4.29 7.46 16.36
N ASN A 47 3.27 8.27 16.06
CA ASN A 47 3.23 9.18 14.91
C ASN A 47 3.53 8.49 13.57
N MET A 48 2.94 7.31 13.38
CA MET A 48 3.14 6.51 12.17
C MET A 48 1.90 6.49 11.27
N ILE A 49 2.15 6.43 9.95
CA ILE A 49 1.13 6.11 8.95
C ILE A 49 1.49 4.76 8.35
N GLY A 50 0.58 3.80 8.47
CA GLY A 50 0.67 2.51 7.78
C GLY A 50 0.01 2.58 6.41
N CYS A 51 0.67 2.08 5.37
CA CYS A 51 0.10 1.84 4.05
C CYS A 51 0.07 0.34 3.78
N PHE A 52 -1.12 -0.22 3.59
CA PHE A 52 -1.36 -1.63 3.31
C PHE A 52 -1.67 -1.78 1.83
N VAL A 53 -0.85 -2.57 1.13
CA VAL A 53 -1.07 -2.91 -0.27
C VAL A 53 -1.45 -4.37 -0.34
N ASN A 54 -2.72 -4.63 -0.64
CA ASN A 54 -3.28 -5.97 -0.82
C ASN A 54 -3.46 -6.24 -2.32
N ILE A 55 -2.99 -7.39 -2.78
CA ILE A 55 -3.07 -7.80 -4.18
C ILE A 55 -3.54 -9.24 -4.25
N ASN A 56 -4.63 -9.45 -4.97
CA ASN A 56 -5.17 -10.77 -5.29
C ASN A 56 -5.03 -11.03 -6.78
N TYR A 57 -4.33 -12.11 -7.13
CA TYR A 57 -4.30 -12.67 -8.46
C TYR A 57 -5.46 -13.66 -8.57
N LEU A 58 -6.31 -13.46 -9.58
CA LEU A 58 -7.51 -14.25 -9.79
C LEU A 58 -7.39 -15.07 -11.06
N GLN A 59 -7.66 -16.37 -10.97
CA GLN A 59 -7.83 -17.28 -12.09
C GLN A 59 -9.28 -17.72 -12.14
N ASN A 60 -9.97 -17.50 -13.26
CA ASN A 60 -11.39 -17.86 -13.42
C ASN A 60 -12.29 -17.32 -12.28
N GLY A 61 -11.96 -16.13 -11.77
CA GLY A 61 -12.68 -15.48 -10.66
C GLY A 61 -12.34 -15.99 -9.25
N GLN A 62 -11.46 -16.99 -9.12
CA GLN A 62 -11.01 -17.53 -7.83
C GLN A 62 -9.63 -16.98 -7.47
N VAL A 63 -9.38 -16.73 -6.17
CA VAL A 63 -8.07 -16.27 -5.69
C VAL A 63 -7.04 -17.37 -5.86
N ALA A 64 -6.09 -17.13 -6.76
CA ALA A 64 -5.00 -18.04 -7.08
C ALA A 64 -3.76 -17.75 -6.23
N MET A 65 -3.50 -16.46 -5.97
CA MET A 65 -2.44 -15.99 -5.07
C MET A 65 -2.86 -14.68 -4.41
N VAL A 66 -2.46 -14.52 -3.14
CA VAL A 66 -2.65 -13.30 -2.35
C VAL A 66 -1.32 -12.83 -1.79
N ILE A 67 -1.12 -11.52 -1.80
CA ILE A 67 -0.05 -10.85 -1.06
C ILE A 67 -0.60 -9.59 -0.39
N GLU A 68 -0.23 -9.39 0.87
CA GLU A 68 -0.45 -8.14 1.58
C GLU A 68 0.87 -7.69 2.21
N VAL A 69 1.26 -6.45 1.93
CA VAL A 69 2.45 -5.82 2.50
C VAL A 69 2.04 -4.52 3.18
N LYS A 70 2.49 -4.36 4.42
CA LYS A 70 2.39 -3.13 5.20
C LYS A 70 3.73 -2.41 5.16
N CYS A 71 3.70 -1.15 4.74
CA CYS A 71 4.80 -0.22 4.94
C CYS A 71 4.42 0.78 6.01
N GLU A 72 5.28 0.95 7.02
CA GLU A 72 5.07 1.90 8.10
C GLU A 72 5.98 3.10 7.90
N PHE A 73 5.39 4.28 7.83
CA PHE A 73 6.11 5.54 7.66
C PHE A 73 6.09 6.32 8.95
N GLN A 74 7.27 6.56 9.52
CA GLN A 74 7.41 7.48 10.64
C GLN A 74 7.31 8.90 10.11
N ILE A 75 6.42 9.69 10.71
CA ILE A 75 6.27 11.10 10.40
C ILE A 75 6.99 11.92 11.47
N GLU A 76 7.71 12.97 11.05
CA GLU A 76 8.33 13.92 11.98
C GLU A 76 7.26 14.66 12.80
N GLN A 77 7.57 14.99 14.05
CA GLN A 77 6.61 15.52 15.02
C GLN A 77 5.90 16.79 14.52
N GLU A 78 6.65 17.72 13.91
CA GLU A 78 6.12 18.98 13.38
C GLU A 78 5.15 18.72 12.22
N ALA A 79 5.48 17.76 11.35
CA ALA A 79 4.63 17.37 10.24
C ALA A 79 3.35 16.65 10.72
N TRP A 80 3.48 15.73 11.68
CA TRP A 80 2.35 15.03 12.30
C TRP A 80 1.35 16.01 12.94
N ALA A 81 1.85 16.95 13.74
CA ALA A 81 1.02 17.99 14.37
C ALA A 81 0.25 18.82 13.34
N SER A 82 0.81 19.01 12.13
CA SER A 82 0.14 19.76 11.06
C SER A 82 -1.08 19.03 10.45
N PHE A 83 -1.16 17.71 10.63
CA PHE A 83 -2.27 16.88 10.14
C PHE A 83 -3.45 16.88 11.11
N ILE A 84 -3.23 17.17 12.39
CA ILE A 84 -4.28 17.28 13.41
C ILE A 84 -5.19 18.48 13.08
N LYS A 85 -6.50 18.26 13.22
CA LYS A 85 -7.58 19.23 12.99
C LYS A 85 -8.50 19.29 14.23
N PRO A 86 -9.28 20.37 14.38
CA PRO A 86 -10.26 20.47 15.46
C PRO A 86 -11.20 19.27 15.52
N GLY A 87 -11.60 18.90 16.74
CA GLY A 87 -12.51 17.76 16.98
C GLY A 87 -11.85 16.39 16.91
N LYS A 88 -10.57 16.27 17.31
CA LYS A 88 -9.80 15.02 17.30
C LYS A 88 -9.72 14.35 15.93
N LYS A 89 -9.65 15.14 14.85
CA LYS A 89 -9.53 14.62 13.49
C LYS A 89 -8.10 14.69 13.01
N PHE A 90 -7.66 13.69 12.26
CA PHE A 90 -6.36 13.65 11.62
C PHE A 90 -6.55 13.63 10.10
N LYS A 91 -6.20 14.72 9.43
CA LYS A 91 -6.42 14.88 7.99
C LYS A 91 -5.11 14.82 7.22
N VAL A 92 -5.02 13.85 6.31
CA VAL A 92 -3.86 13.66 5.43
C VAL A 92 -4.26 13.97 3.99
N SER A 93 -3.45 14.79 3.31
CA SER A 93 -3.72 15.16 1.93
C SER A 93 -3.59 13.96 0.98
N LYS A 94 -4.43 13.91 -0.05
CA LYS A 94 -4.36 12.86 -1.07
C LYS A 94 -2.99 12.75 -1.73
N GLY A 95 -2.31 13.88 -1.97
CA GLY A 95 -1.01 13.90 -2.64
C GLY A 95 0.07 13.22 -1.79
N PHE A 96 0.01 13.42 -0.47
CA PHE A 96 0.94 12.74 0.43
C PHE A 96 0.63 11.24 0.52
N LEU A 97 -0.64 10.84 0.63
CA LEU A 97 -1.04 9.43 0.63
C LEU A 97 -0.66 8.72 -0.67
N GLN A 98 -0.85 9.37 -1.82
CA GLN A 98 -0.40 8.86 -3.13
C GLN A 98 1.10 8.61 -3.15
N HIS A 99 1.91 9.50 -2.57
CA HIS A 99 3.35 9.33 -2.49
C HIS A 99 3.73 8.11 -1.64
N LEU A 100 3.13 7.95 -0.45
CA LEU A 100 3.34 6.77 0.40
C LEU A 100 2.93 5.48 -0.33
N ALA A 101 1.77 5.47 -0.99
CA ALA A 101 1.28 4.33 -1.74
C ALA A 101 2.17 3.95 -2.94
N ILE A 102 2.75 4.92 -3.66
CA ILE A 102 3.70 4.63 -4.74
C ILE A 102 4.91 3.86 -4.20
N ILE A 103 5.46 4.28 -3.06
CA ILE A 103 6.57 3.59 -2.39
C ILE A 103 6.12 2.17 -2.00
N SER A 104 4.99 2.04 -1.33
CA SER A 104 4.48 0.75 -0.86
C SER A 104 4.16 -0.22 -1.99
N VAL A 105 3.59 0.25 -3.10
CA VAL A 105 3.36 -0.57 -4.29
C VAL A 105 4.68 -1.05 -4.91
N GLY A 106 5.70 -0.16 -4.97
CA GLY A 106 7.03 -0.52 -5.44
C GLY A 106 7.69 -1.59 -4.56
N THR A 107 7.63 -1.41 -3.24
CA THR A 107 8.12 -2.38 -2.25
C THR A 107 7.40 -3.73 -2.38
N THR A 108 6.07 -3.71 -2.48
CA THR A 108 5.24 -4.90 -2.64
C THR A 108 5.60 -5.66 -3.91
N ARG A 109 5.85 -4.96 -5.02
CA ARG A 109 6.32 -5.56 -6.27
C ARG A 109 7.65 -6.30 -6.11
N GLY A 110 8.61 -5.69 -5.40
CA GLY A 110 9.90 -6.32 -5.13
C GLY A 110 9.77 -7.58 -4.28
N ILE A 111 8.97 -7.52 -3.21
CA ILE A 111 8.68 -8.67 -2.35
C ILE A 111 7.97 -9.77 -3.13
N LEU A 112 6.99 -9.41 -3.96
CA LEU A 112 6.26 -10.36 -4.77
C LEU A 112 7.18 -11.11 -5.74
N HIS A 113 8.05 -10.37 -6.45
CA HIS A 113 9.03 -10.97 -7.34
C HIS A 113 9.92 -11.98 -6.60
N ALA A 114 10.49 -11.60 -5.45
CA ALA A 114 11.35 -12.47 -4.67
C ALA A 114 10.61 -13.72 -4.13
N LYS A 115 9.35 -13.56 -3.67
CA LYS A 115 8.56 -14.68 -3.13
C LYS A 115 8.03 -15.64 -4.18
N THR A 116 7.89 -15.17 -5.42
CA THR A 116 7.39 -15.99 -6.53
C THR A 116 8.52 -16.61 -7.36
N GLU A 117 9.79 -16.34 -7.02
CA GLU A 117 10.92 -17.04 -7.63
C GLU A 117 10.70 -18.55 -7.66
N LYS A 118 10.99 -19.16 -8.82
CA LYS A 118 10.82 -20.61 -9.07
C LYS A 118 9.36 -21.09 -9.03
N THR A 119 8.39 -20.18 -9.15
CA THR A 119 6.98 -20.49 -9.36
C THR A 119 6.50 -19.90 -10.69
N GLU A 120 5.42 -20.45 -11.25
CA GLU A 120 4.79 -19.93 -12.48
C GLU A 120 4.34 -18.47 -12.35
N TYR A 121 4.05 -18.01 -11.12
CA TYR A 121 3.63 -16.63 -10.85
C TYR A 121 4.73 -15.59 -11.10
N ASN A 122 6.02 -15.98 -11.16
CA ASN A 122 7.10 -15.03 -11.48
C ASN A 122 6.99 -14.50 -12.92
N HIS A 123 6.31 -15.23 -13.81
CA HIS A 123 6.03 -14.78 -15.18
C HIS A 123 4.95 -13.68 -15.24
N TYR A 124 4.28 -13.39 -14.12
CA TYR A 124 3.20 -12.41 -14.01
C TYR A 124 3.56 -11.28 -13.02
N PRO A 125 4.58 -10.46 -13.34
CA PRO A 125 4.99 -9.37 -12.46
C PRO A 125 3.84 -8.37 -12.29
N LEU A 126 3.79 -7.73 -11.12
CA LEU A 126 2.82 -6.67 -10.88
C LEU A 126 3.04 -5.53 -11.90
N PRO A 127 2.03 -5.18 -12.73
CA PRO A 127 2.16 -4.10 -13.69
C PRO A 127 2.32 -2.74 -12.99
N THR A 128 2.59 -1.71 -13.79
CA THR A 128 2.53 -0.33 -13.29
C THR A 128 1.10 0.01 -12.88
N ILE A 129 0.92 0.49 -11.65
CA ILE A 129 -0.39 0.84 -11.10
C ILE A 129 -0.48 2.36 -11.05
N ASN A 130 -1.55 2.91 -11.62
CA ASN A 130 -1.84 4.34 -11.47
C ASN A 130 -2.48 4.61 -10.08
N VAL A 131 -1.63 4.82 -9.08
CA VAL A 131 -2.05 5.12 -7.70
C VAL A 131 -2.92 6.38 -7.64
N SER A 132 -2.67 7.36 -8.51
CA SER A 132 -3.43 8.61 -8.54
C SER A 132 -4.89 8.43 -8.95
N GLU A 133 -5.18 7.40 -9.74
CA GLU A 133 -6.57 7.04 -10.09
C GLU A 133 -7.28 6.30 -8.96
N LYS A 134 -6.56 5.57 -8.11
CA LYS A 134 -7.13 4.85 -6.95
C LYS A 134 -7.39 5.76 -5.77
N LEU A 135 -6.50 6.71 -5.49
CA LEU A 135 -6.59 7.62 -4.34
C LEU A 135 -7.00 9.03 -4.77
N LYS A 136 -8.31 9.32 -4.76
CA LYS A 136 -8.86 10.57 -5.33
C LYS A 136 -9.08 11.69 -4.30
N THR A 137 -9.17 11.37 -3.02
CA THR A 137 -9.57 12.29 -1.95
C THR A 137 -8.61 12.26 -0.77
N ASP A 138 -8.60 13.35 0.00
CA ASP A 138 -7.94 13.38 1.31
C ASP A 138 -8.58 12.32 2.22
N GLN A 139 -7.81 11.76 3.16
CA GLN A 139 -8.35 10.88 4.18
C GLN A 139 -8.39 11.57 5.54
N VAL A 140 -9.41 11.22 6.31
CA VAL A 140 -9.64 11.70 7.67
C VAL A 140 -9.75 10.49 8.57
N PHE A 141 -8.95 10.48 9.62
CA PHE A 141 -8.97 9.47 10.66
C PHE A 141 -9.43 10.13 11.96
N ASP A 142 -10.14 9.39 12.79
CA ASP A 142 -10.45 9.83 14.14
C ASP A 142 -9.28 9.47 15.07
N LEU A 143 -8.91 10.42 15.94
CA LEU A 143 -7.94 10.21 17.01
C LEU A 143 -8.74 9.84 18.26
N ASP A 144 -8.60 8.60 18.74
CA ASP A 144 -9.25 8.15 19.98
C ASP A 144 -8.73 8.94 21.20
#